data_AF-A0A9E3LRK7-F1
#
_entry.id   AF-A0A9E3LRK7-F1
#
_cell.length_a   1.000
_cell.length_b   1.000
_cell.length_c   1.000
_cell.angle_alpha   90.00
_cell.angle_beta   90.00
_cell.angle_gamma   90.00
#
_symmetry.space_group_name_H-M   'P 1'
#
loop_
_entity.id
_entity.type
_entity.pdbx_description
1 polymer ?
#
loop_
_entity_poly.entity_id
_entity_poly.type
_entity_poly.pdbx_seq_one_letter_code
_entity_poly.pdbx_strand_id
1 'polypeptide(L)'
;MAPDGQISADGAARRHAEPAHRIRRFLRTAATDRVEVLALGPAPHAAPIRKATGIDPTGFLLILESNHARHALLRHGDPRAEAQRGQAALEAADLALLPAILGAPDAVRAGGVSRRGAPTAIFVRRIGKAEYVVVMELRPSAQMIAFKTMLKRPIRGTRK
;
A
#
# COMPACT_ATOMS: atom_id res chain seq x y z
N MET A 1 -47.07 4.66 28.31
CA MET A 1 -45.86 3.90 28.70
C MET A 1 -44.95 3.86 27.49
N ALA A 2 -43.65 4.04 27.71
CA ALA A 2 -42.63 4.63 26.83
C ALA A 2 -42.54 4.20 25.34
N PRO A 3 -41.92 5.05 24.48
CA PRO A 3 -41.88 4.95 23.03
C PRO A 3 -40.49 4.49 22.50
N ASP A 4 -40.35 4.58 21.18
CA ASP A 4 -39.11 4.72 20.41
C ASP A 4 -38.29 3.48 20.02
N GLY A 5 -38.16 3.36 18.70
CA GLY A 5 -37.17 2.57 18.01
C GLY A 5 -37.01 3.06 16.59
N GLN A 6 -36.86 4.39 16.41
CA GLN A 6 -36.35 4.95 15.17
C GLN A 6 -35.07 4.21 14.80
N ILE A 7 -35.12 3.40 13.75
CA ILE A 7 -33.96 2.85 13.06
C ILE A 7 -33.26 4.02 12.37
N SER A 8 -32.43 4.72 13.13
CA SER A 8 -31.60 5.82 12.67
C SER A 8 -30.77 5.37 11.46
N ALA A 9 -30.81 6.17 10.40
CA ALA A 9 -30.06 6.04 9.15
C ALA A 9 -28.52 6.13 9.30
N ASP A 10 -28.00 5.92 10.52
CA ASP A 10 -26.61 6.17 10.93
C ASP A 10 -25.73 4.89 10.92
N GLY A 11 -26.33 3.73 10.64
CA GLY A 11 -25.67 2.41 10.66
C GLY A 11 -24.92 2.00 9.38
N ALA A 12 -25.10 2.73 8.28
CA ALA A 12 -24.43 2.46 7.01
C ALA A 12 -23.09 3.21 6.87
N ALA A 13 -22.97 4.39 7.50
CA ALA A 13 -21.78 5.25 7.40
C ALA A 13 -20.55 4.73 8.19
N ARG A 14 -20.74 3.78 9.12
CA ARG A 14 -19.66 3.23 9.97
C ARG A 14 -18.92 2.02 9.35
N ARG A 15 -19.40 1.48 8.22
CA ARG A 15 -18.89 0.22 7.63
C ARG A 15 -17.68 0.41 6.70
N HIS A 16 -17.38 1.66 6.33
CA HIS A 16 -16.19 2.03 5.57
C HIS A 16 -15.47 3.17 6.28
N ALA A 17 -14.76 2.86 7.38
CA ALA A 17 -13.59 3.67 7.69
C ALA A 17 -12.65 3.55 6.49
N GLU A 18 -12.69 4.54 5.60
CA GLU A 18 -11.90 4.67 4.36
C GLU A 18 -10.55 3.95 4.50
N PRO A 19 -10.16 3.05 3.59
CA PRO A 19 -8.91 2.28 3.70
C PRO A 19 -7.68 3.12 4.07
N ALA A 20 -7.62 4.37 3.61
CA ALA A 20 -6.62 5.36 4.00
C ALA A 20 -6.63 5.70 5.50
N HIS A 21 -7.81 5.88 6.11
CA HIS A 21 -7.98 6.12 7.55
C HIS A 21 -7.45 4.94 8.38
N ARG A 22 -7.75 3.70 7.96
CA ARG A 22 -7.25 2.48 8.64
C ARG A 22 -5.72 2.42 8.64
N ILE A 23 -5.09 2.72 7.51
CA ILE A 23 -3.63 2.80 7.41
C ILE A 23 -3.09 3.91 8.32
N ARG A 24 -3.66 5.12 8.26
CA ARG A 24 -3.21 6.22 9.13
C ARG A 24 -3.29 5.87 10.62
N ARG A 25 -4.37 5.21 11.05
CA ARG A 25 -4.50 4.71 12.43
C ARG A 25 -3.42 3.69 12.75
N PHE A 26 -3.24 2.68 11.89
CA PHE A 26 -2.24 1.64 12.06
C PHE A 26 -0.82 2.19 12.19
N LEU A 27 -0.43 3.15 11.33
CA LEU A 27 0.90 3.77 11.39
C LEU A 27 1.15 4.54 12.70
N ARG A 28 0.11 5.07 13.35
CA ARG A 28 0.24 5.79 14.62
C ARG A 28 0.24 4.86 15.83
N THR A 29 -0.49 3.75 15.78
CA THR A 29 -0.73 2.91 16.96
C THR A 29 0.11 1.64 16.99
N ALA A 30 0.70 1.24 15.87
CA ALA A 30 1.46 -0.01 15.81
C ALA A 30 2.66 0.04 16.77
N ALA A 31 2.77 -0.98 17.60
CA ALA A 31 3.85 -1.11 18.57
C ALA A 31 5.23 -1.17 17.90
N THR A 32 6.23 -0.65 18.59
CA THR A 32 7.62 -0.59 18.07
C THR A 32 8.39 -1.88 18.29
N ASP A 33 8.03 -2.65 19.32
CA ASP A 33 8.70 -3.85 19.83
C ASP A 33 8.27 -5.15 19.14
N ARG A 34 7.14 -5.15 18.42
CA ARG A 34 6.59 -6.31 17.71
C ARG A 34 6.16 -5.94 16.29
N VAL A 35 6.02 -6.96 15.44
CA VAL A 35 5.43 -6.81 14.11
C VAL A 35 3.93 -6.97 14.21
N GLU A 36 3.19 -5.93 13.83
CA GLU A 36 1.74 -5.98 13.68
C GLU A 36 1.37 -6.06 12.20
N VAL A 37 0.21 -6.64 11.91
CA VAL A 37 -0.29 -6.83 10.55
C VAL A 37 -1.66 -6.19 10.40
N LEU A 38 -1.80 -5.32 9.41
CA LEU A 38 -3.08 -4.78 8.98
C LEU A 38 -3.53 -5.48 7.69
N ALA A 39 -4.65 -6.21 7.75
CA ALA A 39 -5.33 -6.74 6.57
C ALA A 39 -6.09 -5.62 5.84
N LEU A 40 -5.77 -5.41 4.56
CA LEU A 40 -6.37 -4.35 3.73
C LEU A 40 -7.50 -4.87 2.82
N GLY A 41 -7.61 -6.19 2.64
CA GLY A 41 -8.64 -6.84 1.84
C GLY A 41 -8.04 -7.89 0.89
N PRO A 42 -8.80 -8.40 -0.09
CA PRO A 42 -8.29 -9.31 -1.10
C PRO A 42 -7.18 -8.68 -1.96
N ALA A 43 -6.28 -9.51 -2.49
CA ALA A 43 -5.27 -9.09 -3.45
C ALA A 43 -5.94 -8.52 -4.73
N PRO A 44 -5.59 -7.29 -5.15
CA PRO A 44 -6.16 -6.70 -6.35
C PRO A 44 -5.44 -7.20 -7.62
N HIS A 45 -6.05 -7.02 -8.79
CA HIS A 45 -5.39 -7.22 -10.10
C HIS A 45 -4.74 -8.60 -10.31
N ALA A 46 -5.44 -9.68 -9.98
CA ALA A 46 -4.91 -11.04 -10.12
C ALA A 46 -4.37 -11.38 -11.52
N ALA A 47 -5.14 -11.06 -12.58
CA ALA A 47 -4.71 -11.31 -13.95
C ALA A 47 -3.43 -10.51 -14.35
N PRO A 48 -3.34 -9.18 -14.10
CA PRO A 48 -2.10 -8.45 -14.30
C PRO A 48 -0.89 -8.98 -13.52
N ILE A 49 -1.07 -9.35 -12.25
CA ILE A 49 0.01 -9.92 -11.43
C ILE A 49 0.47 -11.26 -12.00
N ARG A 50 -0.47 -12.16 -12.36
CA ARG A 50 -0.17 -13.45 -12.96
C ARG A 50 0.58 -13.29 -14.27
N LYS A 51 0.13 -12.37 -15.14
CA LYS A 51 0.82 -12.06 -16.40
C LYS A 51 2.26 -11.57 -16.17
N ALA A 52 2.48 -10.73 -15.16
CA ALA A 52 3.78 -10.12 -14.91
C ALA A 52 4.75 -11.05 -14.15
N THR A 53 4.25 -11.93 -13.29
CA THR A 53 5.08 -12.67 -12.31
C THR A 53 4.96 -14.19 -12.39
N GLY A 54 3.98 -14.71 -13.14
CA GLY A 54 3.66 -16.14 -13.20
C GLY A 54 2.88 -16.66 -11.99
N ILE A 55 2.66 -15.84 -10.96
CA ILE A 55 1.93 -16.24 -9.74
C ILE A 55 0.49 -15.76 -9.82
N ASP A 56 -0.46 -16.66 -9.58
CA ASP A 56 -1.86 -16.30 -9.42
C ASP A 56 -2.15 -15.92 -7.96
N PRO A 57 -2.49 -14.65 -7.65
CA PRO A 57 -2.78 -14.22 -6.30
C PRO A 57 -4.27 -14.33 -5.97
N THR A 58 -5.07 -15.04 -6.77
CA THR A 58 -6.50 -15.25 -6.48
C THR A 58 -6.66 -15.89 -5.10
N GLY A 59 -7.49 -15.29 -4.24
CA GLY A 59 -7.67 -15.71 -2.85
C GLY A 59 -6.61 -15.20 -1.88
N PHE A 60 -5.57 -14.48 -2.33
CA PHE A 60 -4.56 -13.96 -1.42
C PHE A 60 -5.09 -12.76 -0.62
N LEU A 61 -4.60 -12.61 0.61
CA LEU A 61 -4.85 -11.44 1.44
C LEU A 61 -3.80 -10.35 1.22
N LEU A 62 -4.24 -9.12 0.95
CA LEU A 62 -3.39 -7.93 0.94
C LEU A 62 -3.13 -7.47 2.37
N ILE A 63 -1.85 -7.38 2.73
CA ILE A 63 -1.43 -7.01 4.09
C ILE A 63 -0.39 -5.89 4.11
N LEU A 64 -0.40 -5.13 5.20
CA LEU A 64 0.62 -4.15 5.58
C LEU A 64 1.22 -4.53 6.93
N GLU A 65 2.51 -4.82 6.96
CA GLU A 65 3.26 -5.14 8.18
C GLU A 65 3.91 -3.87 8.75
N SER A 66 3.86 -3.68 10.08
CA SER A 66 4.34 -2.45 10.73
C SER A 66 5.83 -2.18 10.50
N ASN A 67 6.65 -3.24 10.46
CA ASN A 67 8.08 -3.15 10.20
C ASN A 67 8.40 -2.70 8.77
N HIS A 68 7.63 -3.13 7.75
CA HIS A 68 7.80 -2.70 6.36
C HIS A 68 7.33 -1.26 6.15
N ALA A 69 6.22 -0.87 6.78
CA ALA A 69 5.79 0.53 6.78
C ALA A 69 6.85 1.45 7.39
N ARG A 70 7.38 1.08 8.55
CA ARG A 70 8.47 1.81 9.24
C ARG A 70 9.74 1.82 8.40
N HIS A 71 10.09 0.69 7.79
CA HIS A 71 11.25 0.59 6.90
C HIS A 71 11.14 1.56 5.72
N ALA A 72 9.98 1.62 5.05
CA ALA A 72 9.77 2.53 3.94
C ALA A 72 9.92 4.00 4.38
N LEU A 73 9.29 4.39 5.49
CA LEU A 73 9.41 5.76 6.02
C LEU A 73 10.85 6.09 6.46
N LEU A 74 11.55 5.15 7.10
CA LEU A 74 12.93 5.36 7.55
C LEU A 74 13.91 5.44 6.38
N ARG A 75 13.73 4.62 5.34
CA ARG A 75 14.66 4.54 4.19
C ARG A 75 14.40 5.58 3.12
N HIS A 76 13.15 6.02 3.00
CA HIS A 76 12.72 6.93 1.94
C HIS A 76 12.15 8.25 2.45
N GLY A 77 12.21 8.52 3.76
CA GLY A 77 11.73 9.77 4.36
C GLY A 77 12.75 10.91 4.40
N ASP A 78 14.01 10.69 4.01
CA ASP A 78 15.05 11.74 3.98
C ASP A 78 14.99 12.52 2.65
N PRO A 79 14.62 13.82 2.66
CA PRO A 79 14.50 14.62 1.43
C PRO A 79 15.83 14.79 0.70
N ARG A 80 16.95 14.92 1.42
CA ARG A 80 18.27 15.14 0.80
C ARG A 80 18.74 13.86 0.11
N ALA A 81 18.64 12.73 0.81
CA ALA A 81 19.04 11.44 0.26
C ALA A 81 18.18 11.02 -0.95
N GLU A 82 16.87 11.27 -0.90
CA GLU A 82 15.98 10.95 -2.02
C GLU A 82 16.13 11.92 -3.19
N ALA A 83 16.35 13.21 -2.94
CA ALA A 83 16.61 14.18 -4.01
C ALA A 83 17.85 13.82 -4.85
N GLN A 84 18.92 13.30 -4.23
CA GLN A 84 20.11 12.79 -4.92
C GLN A 84 19.80 11.62 -5.86
N ARG A 85 18.73 10.87 -5.60
CA ARG A 85 18.24 9.76 -6.43
C ARG A 85 17.15 10.18 -7.41
N GLY A 86 16.86 11.47 -7.53
CA GLY A 86 15.75 11.99 -8.34
C GLY A 86 14.36 11.66 -7.78
N GLN A 87 14.26 11.38 -6.48
CA GLN A 87 13.03 11.03 -5.78
C GLN A 87 12.60 12.16 -4.84
N ALA A 88 11.43 12.01 -4.24
CA ALA A 88 10.94 12.87 -3.17
C ALA A 88 10.79 12.04 -1.89
N ALA A 89 10.97 12.69 -0.73
CA ALA A 89 10.76 12.04 0.55
C ALA A 89 9.34 11.48 0.65
N LEU A 90 9.26 10.26 1.16
CA LEU A 90 8.04 9.55 1.47
C LEU A 90 7.56 9.95 2.88
N GLU A 91 6.29 10.33 2.96
CA GLU A 91 5.64 10.68 4.22
C GLU A 91 4.59 9.64 4.63
N ALA A 92 4.17 9.64 5.89
CA ALA A 92 3.10 8.76 6.36
C ALA A 92 1.77 8.98 5.60
N ALA A 93 1.53 10.21 5.14
CA ALA A 93 0.37 10.53 4.30
C ALA A 93 0.45 9.84 2.92
N ASP A 94 1.65 9.65 2.37
CA ASP A 94 1.85 8.94 1.10
C ASP A 94 1.51 7.44 1.24
N LEU A 95 1.89 6.79 2.35
CA LEU A 95 1.51 5.40 2.60
C LEU A 95 -0.02 5.21 2.69
N ALA A 96 -0.76 6.24 3.11
CA ALA A 96 -2.22 6.19 3.12
C ALA A 96 -2.84 6.17 1.71
N LEU A 97 -2.07 6.47 0.65
CA LEU A 97 -2.50 6.36 -0.75
C LEU A 97 -2.39 4.92 -1.28
N LEU A 98 -1.80 3.99 -0.51
CA LEU A 98 -1.62 2.59 -0.92
C LEU A 98 -2.92 1.95 -1.48
N PRO A 99 -4.12 2.12 -0.87
CA PRO A 99 -5.35 1.56 -1.41
C PRO A 99 -5.73 2.16 -2.77
N ALA A 100 -5.51 3.45 -2.97
CA ALA A 100 -5.79 4.12 -4.25
C ALA A 100 -4.80 3.69 -5.33
N ILE A 101 -3.52 3.53 -4.99
CA ILE A 101 -2.47 3.06 -5.90
C ILE A 101 -2.74 1.61 -6.34
N LEU A 102 -3.07 0.75 -5.38
CA LEU A 102 -3.29 -0.68 -5.63
C LEU A 102 -4.66 -0.97 -6.25
N GLY A 103 -5.66 -0.13 -6.05
CA GLY A 103 -7.01 -0.33 -6.61
C GLY A 103 -7.15 0.14 -8.07
N ALA A 104 -6.31 1.07 -8.50
CA ALA A 104 -6.30 1.58 -9.87
C ALA A 104 -4.88 1.93 -10.33
N PRO A 105 -3.97 0.95 -10.47
CA PRO A 105 -2.61 1.19 -10.94
C PRO A 105 -2.59 1.53 -12.43
N ASP A 106 -1.63 2.36 -12.82
CA ASP A 106 -1.36 2.64 -14.24
C ASP A 106 -0.56 1.47 -14.87
N ALA A 107 0.22 0.75 -14.07
CA ALA A 107 0.95 -0.43 -14.51
C ALA A 107 1.20 -1.41 -13.37
N VAL A 108 1.21 -2.71 -13.72
CA VAL A 108 1.70 -3.81 -12.88
C VAL A 108 2.86 -4.48 -13.60
N ARG A 109 4.00 -4.66 -12.92
CA ARG A 109 5.25 -5.21 -13.46
C ARG A 109 5.86 -6.25 -12.52
N ALA A 110 6.76 -7.09 -13.01
CA ALA A 110 7.60 -7.92 -12.15
C ALA A 110 8.68 -7.06 -11.49
N GLY A 111 8.94 -7.29 -10.20
CA GLY A 111 9.98 -6.57 -9.42
C GLY A 111 11.23 -7.38 -9.11
N GLY A 112 11.33 -8.60 -9.65
CA GLY A 112 12.38 -9.55 -9.32
C GLY A 112 12.12 -10.23 -7.97
N VAL A 113 13.19 -10.61 -7.27
CA VAL A 113 13.15 -11.37 -6.02
C VAL A 113 13.61 -10.49 -4.86
N SER A 114 12.90 -10.54 -3.74
CA SER A 114 13.27 -9.87 -2.50
C SER A 114 14.50 -10.48 -1.85
N ARG A 115 15.12 -9.78 -0.88
CA ARG A 115 16.21 -10.35 -0.06
C ARG A 115 15.80 -11.61 0.71
N ARG A 116 14.49 -11.84 0.89
CA ARG A 116 13.92 -13.02 1.54
C ARG A 116 13.59 -14.15 0.55
N GLY A 117 13.97 -14.03 -0.72
CA GLY A 117 13.66 -15.03 -1.75
C GLY A 117 12.22 -14.96 -2.29
N ALA A 118 11.38 -14.06 -1.78
CA ALA A 118 10.00 -13.92 -2.27
C ALA A 118 9.95 -13.14 -3.60
N PRO A 119 9.25 -13.64 -4.64
CA PRO A 119 8.96 -12.88 -5.85
C PRO A 119 8.18 -11.60 -5.54
N THR A 120 8.34 -10.58 -6.38
CA THR A 120 7.70 -9.28 -6.15
C THR A 120 6.93 -8.78 -7.37
N ALA A 121 5.83 -8.08 -7.09
CA ALA A 121 5.08 -7.29 -8.06
C ALA A 121 5.28 -5.80 -7.77
N ILE A 122 5.41 -5.01 -8.83
CA ILE A 122 5.53 -3.56 -8.78
C ILE A 122 4.27 -2.94 -9.33
N PHE A 123 3.62 -2.09 -8.53
CA PHE A 123 2.49 -1.26 -8.93
C PHE A 123 2.98 0.17 -9.11
N VAL A 124 2.62 0.76 -10.25
CA VAL A 124 2.94 2.16 -10.56
C VAL A 124 1.64 2.92 -10.68
N ARG A 125 1.55 4.08 -10.02
CA ARG A 125 0.41 4.99 -10.15
C ARG A 125 0.84 6.43 -10.04
N ARG A 126 0.37 7.28 -10.96
CA ARG A 126 0.54 8.72 -10.93
C ARG A 126 -0.64 9.38 -10.21
N ILE A 127 -0.32 10.25 -9.26
CA ILE A 127 -1.30 11.04 -8.50
C ILE A 127 -0.74 12.46 -8.41
N GLY A 128 -1.45 13.41 -9.03
CA GLY A 128 -1.00 14.80 -9.12
C GLY A 128 0.36 14.90 -9.82
N LYS A 129 1.34 15.54 -9.15
CA LYS A 129 2.70 15.75 -9.66
C LYS A 129 3.69 14.66 -9.22
N ALA A 130 3.20 13.50 -8.78
CA ALA A 130 4.04 12.41 -8.31
C ALA A 130 3.68 11.08 -8.97
N GLU A 131 4.70 10.27 -9.24
CA GLU A 131 4.59 8.86 -9.57
C GLU A 131 4.98 8.04 -8.33
N TYR A 132 4.07 7.18 -7.89
CA TYR A 132 4.28 6.24 -6.80
C TYR A 132 4.64 4.87 -7.36
N VAL A 133 5.69 4.27 -6.81
CA VAL A 133 6.13 2.91 -7.12
C VAL A 133 6.03 2.08 -5.86
N VAL A 134 5.08 1.15 -5.84
CA VAL A 134 4.83 0.25 -4.71
C VAL A 134 5.35 -1.13 -5.05
N VAL A 135 6.17 -1.67 -4.15
CA VAL A 135 6.69 -3.05 -4.26
C VAL A 135 5.94 -3.93 -3.28
N MET A 136 5.38 -5.02 -3.79
CA MET A 136 4.65 -6.02 -3.05
C MET A 136 5.36 -7.37 -3.13
N GLU A 137 5.52 -8.06 -2.02
CA GLU A 137 5.99 -9.45 -1.97
C GLU A 137 4.82 -10.41 -2.18
N LEU A 138 4.99 -11.34 -3.11
CA LEU A 138 4.07 -12.44 -3.33
C LEU A 138 4.50 -13.61 -2.44
N ARG A 139 3.60 -14.06 -1.57
CA ARG A 139 3.86 -15.14 -0.60
C ARG A 139 2.85 -16.28 -0.83
N PRO A 140 3.04 -17.13 -1.86
CA PRO A 140 2.06 -18.16 -2.21
C PRO A 140 1.78 -19.16 -1.08
N SER A 141 2.81 -19.57 -0.34
CA SER A 141 2.66 -20.50 0.79
C SER A 141 1.80 -19.95 1.92
N ALA A 142 1.74 -18.63 2.09
CA ALA A 142 0.92 -17.96 3.09
C ALA A 142 -0.39 -17.41 2.51
N GLN A 143 -0.61 -17.54 1.19
CA GLN A 143 -1.70 -16.88 0.46
C GLN A 143 -1.77 -15.38 0.76
N MET A 144 -0.64 -14.68 0.68
CA MET A 144 -0.55 -13.26 0.99
C MET A 144 0.16 -12.47 -0.10
N ILE A 145 -0.27 -11.22 -0.27
CA ILE A 145 0.50 -10.17 -0.96
C ILE A 145 0.84 -9.09 0.07
N ALA A 146 2.14 -8.94 0.38
CA ALA A 146 2.60 -8.11 1.49
C ALA A 146 3.29 -6.85 1.00
N PHE A 147 2.93 -5.69 1.56
CA PHE A 147 3.64 -4.45 1.29
C PHE A 147 5.11 -4.58 1.72
N LYS A 148 6.03 -4.20 0.82
CA LYS A 148 7.48 -4.22 1.09
C LYS A 148 8.06 -2.81 1.19
N THR A 149 7.82 -1.96 0.20
CA THR A 149 8.26 -0.57 0.18
C THR A 149 7.46 0.27 -0.80
N MET A 150 7.56 1.59 -0.67
CA MET A 150 7.00 2.59 -1.58
C MET A 150 8.06 3.63 -1.89
N LEU A 151 8.15 4.02 -3.16
CA LEU A 151 8.96 5.14 -3.63
C LEU A 151 8.05 6.23 -4.19
N LYS A 152 8.47 7.48 -4.05
CA LYS A 152 7.78 8.65 -4.58
C LYS A 152 8.72 9.40 -5.51
N ARG A 153 8.30 9.58 -6.76
CA ARG A 153 9.08 10.28 -7.78
C ARG A 153 8.33 11.53 -8.23
N PRO A 154 8.93 12.73 -8.15
CA PRO A 154 8.31 13.91 -8.72
C PRO A 154 8.23 13.76 -10.25
N ILE A 155 7.05 13.98 -10.82
CA ILE A 155 6.87 14.11 -12.26
C ILE A 155 7.33 15.52 -12.60
N ARG A 156 8.53 15.65 -13.17
CA ARG A 156 8.98 16.92 -13.72
C ARG A 156 8.11 17.23 -14.94
N GLY A 157 7.29 18.26 -14.84
CA GLY A 157 6.65 18.82 -16.03
C GLY A 157 7.73 19.28 -16.98
N THR A 158 7.65 18.89 -18.24
CA THR A 158 8.37 19.57 -19.31
C THR A 158 7.97 21.04 -19.23
N ARG A 159 8.91 21.92 -18.88
CA ARG A 159 8.73 23.35 -19.13
C ARG A 159 8.65 23.47 -20.66
N LYS A 160 7.49 23.86 -21.18
CA LYS A 160 7.39 24.43 -22.53
C LYS A 160 8.04 25.80 -22.51
#